data_AF-A0A5M9ZQN2-F1
#
_entry.id   AF-A0A5M9ZQN2-F1
#
_cell.length_a   1.000
_cell.length_b   1.000
_cell.length_c   1.000
_cell.angle_alpha   90.00
_cell.angle_beta   90.00
_cell.angle_gamma   90.00
#
_symmetry.space_group_name_H-M   'P 1'
#
loop_
_entity.id
_entity.type
_entity.pdbx_description
1 polymer ?
#
loop_
_entity_poly.entity_id
_entity_poly.type
_entity_poly.pdbx_seq_one_letter_code
_entity_poly.pdbx_strand_id
1 'polypeptide(L)'
;MEDVLAVYERAYDPDRPVVVMDEKPLQPLGPARDALPARPGSARKEDHEYARRGTCSIFVWAEPLAGWRDAYALPTRTRED
;
A
#
# COMPACT_ATOMS: atom_id res chain seq x y z
N MET A 1 1.37 17.84 17.68
CA MET A 1 0.63 17.22 16.54
C MET A 1 -0.01 18.31 15.70
N GLU A 2 -0.69 19.28 16.33
CA GLU A 2 -1.24 20.47 15.66
C GLU A 2 -0.26 21.20 14.74
N ASP A 3 1.00 21.42 15.15
CA ASP A 3 1.99 22.10 14.32
C ASP A 3 2.28 21.38 12.99
N VAL A 4 2.16 20.05 12.97
CA VAL A 4 2.32 19.25 11.75
C VAL A 4 1.06 19.38 10.88
N LEU A 5 -0.13 19.30 11.49
CA LEU A 5 -1.39 19.47 10.77
C LEU A 5 -1.50 20.86 10.13
N ALA A 6 -1.02 21.90 10.82
CA ALA A 6 -0.94 23.25 10.28
C ALA A 6 -0.05 23.37 9.03
N VAL A 7 0.85 22.41 8.75
CA VAL A 7 1.60 22.34 7.48
C VAL A 7 0.72 21.82 6.35
N TYR A 8 -0.15 20.84 6.63
CA TYR A 8 -1.08 20.26 5.66
C TYR A 8 -2.25 21.19 5.32
N GLU A 9 -2.53 22.20 6.14
CA GLU A 9 -3.57 23.20 5.89
C GLU A 9 -3.08 24.43 5.11
N ARG A 10 -1.78 24.51 4.80
CA ARG A 10 -1.21 25.65 4.06
C ARG A 10 -1.78 25.72 2.65
N ALA A 11 -1.86 26.94 2.12
CA ALA A 11 -2.09 27.11 0.69
C ALA A 11 -0.95 26.45 -0.10
N TYR A 12 -1.30 25.85 -1.24
CA TYR A 12 -0.31 25.28 -2.14
C TYR A 12 0.65 26.35 -2.66
N ASP A 13 1.95 26.06 -2.57
CA ASP A 13 3.04 26.91 -3.06
C ASP A 13 4.03 26.01 -3.84
N PRO A 14 4.16 26.16 -5.17
CA PRO A 14 5.04 25.32 -5.98
C PRO A 14 6.53 25.49 -5.64
N ASP A 15 6.93 26.63 -5.04
CA ASP A 15 8.31 26.85 -4.59
C ASP A 15 8.57 26.21 -3.21
N ARG A 16 7.52 25.74 -2.52
CA ARG A 16 7.56 25.14 -1.19
C ARG A 16 6.61 23.93 -1.08
N PRO A 17 6.88 22.85 -1.83
CA PRO A 17 6.03 21.67 -1.82
C PRO A 17 6.04 21.01 -0.43
N VAL A 18 4.85 20.60 0.02
CA VAL A 18 4.71 19.78 1.23
C VAL A 18 4.83 18.34 0.81
N VAL A 19 5.96 17.70 1.12
CA VAL A 19 6.21 16.28 0.78
C VAL A 19 6.21 15.43 2.05
N VAL A 20 5.56 14.27 1.97
CA VAL A 20 5.55 13.24 3.01
C VAL A 20 6.09 11.93 2.46
N MET A 21 6.75 11.16 3.32
CA MET A 21 7.21 9.81 3.08
C MET A 21 6.72 8.91 4.21
N ASP A 22 6.26 7.72 3.85
CA ASP A 22 5.94 6.67 4.81
C ASP A 22 6.42 5.30 4.32
N GLU A 23 6.75 4.43 5.26
CA GLU A 23 7.06 3.02 5.01
C GLU A 23 6.08 2.15 5.78
N LYS A 24 5.50 1.17 5.09
CA LYS A 24 4.68 0.14 5.73
C LYS A 24 5.19 -1.26 5.42
N PRO A 25 5.51 -2.08 6.44
CA PRO A 25 5.68 -3.51 6.23
C PRO A 25 4.33 -4.15 5.89
N LEU A 26 4.31 -4.96 4.83
CA LEU A 26 3.14 -5.71 4.37
C LEU A 26 3.47 -7.20 4.31
N GLN A 27 2.49 -8.02 4.66
CA GLN A 27 2.51 -9.46 4.43
C GLN A 27 1.60 -9.79 3.24
N PRO A 28 2.14 -10.13 2.06
CA PRO A 28 1.32 -10.55 0.94
C PRO A 28 0.59 -11.84 1.27
N LEU A 29 -0.73 -11.85 1.06
CA LEU A 29 -1.58 -13.02 1.26
C LEU A 29 -2.03 -13.55 -0.10
N GLY A 30 -2.03 -14.86 -0.25
CA GLY A 30 -2.61 -15.53 -1.41
C GLY A 30 -3.56 -16.64 -0.98
N PRO A 31 -4.38 -17.17 -1.91
CA PRO A 31 -5.25 -18.31 -1.59
C PRO A 31 -4.40 -19.51 -1.18
N ALA A 32 -4.82 -20.22 -0.13
CA ALA A 32 -4.19 -21.49 0.24
C ALA A 32 -4.56 -22.62 -0.73
N ARG A 33 -5.70 -22.50 -1.42
CA ARG A 33 -6.24 -23.48 -2.36
C ARG A 33 -6.87 -22.80 -3.56
N ASP A 34 -6.84 -23.48 -4.70
CA ASP A 34 -7.51 -22.98 -5.90
C ASP A 34 -9.03 -22.95 -5.71
N ALA A 35 -9.65 -21.91 -6.27
CA ALA A 35 -11.10 -21.77 -6.25
C ALA A 35 -11.77 -22.87 -7.07
N LEU A 36 -12.96 -23.28 -6.65
CA LEU A 36 -13.75 -24.24 -7.40
C LEU A 36 -14.32 -23.59 -8.68
N PRO A 37 -14.39 -24.33 -9.81
CA PRO A 37 -15.03 -23.84 -11.01
C PRO A 37 -16.49 -23.42 -10.74
N ALA A 38 -16.86 -22.23 -11.22
CA ALA A 38 -18.24 -21.77 -11.16
C ALA A 38 -19.11 -22.63 -12.09
N ARG A 39 -20.29 -23.03 -11.62
CA ARG A 39 -21.32 -23.66 -12.45
C ARG A 39 -22.26 -22.58 -13.02
N PRO A 40 -22.91 -22.79 -14.16
CA PRO A 40 -23.92 -21.86 -14.67
C PRO A 40 -24.96 -21.52 -13.60
N GLY A 41 -25.24 -20.24 -13.40
CA GLY A 41 -26.17 -19.76 -12.37
C GLY A 41 -25.62 -19.74 -10.93
N SER A 42 -24.33 -20.01 -10.72
CA SER A 42 -23.70 -19.95 -9.39
C SER A 42 -22.49 -19.01 -9.36
N ALA A 43 -22.26 -18.39 -8.21
CA ALA A 43 -21.05 -17.59 -7.97
C ALA A 43 -19.82 -18.48 -7.81
N ARG A 44 -18.65 -17.94 -8.17
CA ARG A 44 -17.34 -18.57 -7.90
C ARG A 44 -17.17 -18.80 -6.40
N LYS A 45 -16.67 -19.97 -6.00
CA LYS A 45 -16.40 -20.31 -4.60
C LYS A 45 -14.90 -20.27 -4.33
N GLU A 46 -14.50 -19.37 -3.46
CA GLU A 46 -13.13 -19.22 -2.98
C GLU A 46 -13.05 -19.72 -1.54
N ASP A 47 -11.96 -20.40 -1.20
CA ASP A 47 -11.69 -20.79 0.18
C ASP A 47 -11.28 -19.57 1.01
N HIS A 48 -11.65 -19.56 2.29
CA HIS A 48 -11.28 -18.50 3.22
C HIS A 48 -9.84 -18.65 3.73
N GLU A 49 -9.27 -19.85 3.64
CA GLU A 49 -7.89 -20.13 4.03
C GLU A 49 -6.89 -19.41 3.09
N TYR A 50 -5.90 -18.75 3.69
CA TYR A 50 -4.87 -18.01 2.95
C TYR A 50 -3.45 -18.43 3.36
N ALA A 51 -2.54 -18.38 2.39
CA ALA A 51 -1.12 -18.60 2.57
C ALA A 51 -0.37 -17.27 2.65
N ARG A 52 0.53 -17.15 3.62
CA ARG A 52 1.44 -16.01 3.77
C ARG A 52 2.61 -16.16 2.79
N ARG A 53 2.86 -15.15 1.96
CA ARG A 53 3.92 -15.16 0.94
C ARG A 53 5.11 -14.27 1.33
N GLY A 54 5.62 -14.46 2.56
CA GLY A 54 6.72 -13.68 3.10
C GLY A 54 6.32 -12.28 3.59
N THR A 55 7.27 -11.35 3.58
CA THR A 55 7.08 -9.95 3.96
C THR A 55 7.79 -9.03 2.96
N CYS A 56 7.15 -7.92 2.64
CA CYS A 56 7.68 -6.84 1.81
C CYS A 56 7.57 -5.50 2.54
N SER A 57 8.26 -4.48 2.02
CA SER A 57 8.09 -3.09 2.42
C SER A 57 7.45 -2.30 1.28
N ILE A 58 6.40 -1.55 1.60
CA ILE A 58 5.81 -0.57 0.71
C ILE A 58 6.31 0.80 1.14
N PHE A 59 6.81 1.57 0.18
CA PHE A 59 7.16 2.97 0.35
C PHE A 59 6.14 3.82 -0.39
N VAL A 60 5.76 4.94 0.23
CA VAL A 60 4.93 5.96 -0.42
C VAL A 60 5.59 7.32 -0.24
N TRP A 61 5.59 8.07 -1.33
CA TRP A 61 5.88 9.49 -1.37
C TRP A 61 4.61 10.20 -1.79
N ALA A 62 4.27 11.30 -1.14
CA ALA A 62 3.12 12.09 -1.54
C ALA A 62 3.36 13.58 -1.37
N GLU A 63 2.75 14.34 -2.26
CA GLU A 63 2.59 15.78 -2.16
C GLU A 63 1.08 16.06 -1.98
N PRO A 64 0.56 16.02 -0.74
CA PRO A 64 -0.88 16.07 -0.47
C PRO A 64 -1.56 17.32 -1.05
N LEU A 65 -0.89 18.48 -1.04
CA LEU A 65 -1.45 19.73 -1.54
C LEU A 65 -1.51 19.80 -3.07
N ALA A 66 -0.66 19.06 -3.78
CA ALA A 66 -0.69 18.93 -5.23
C ALA A 66 -1.55 17.74 -5.70
N GLY A 67 -2.04 16.90 -4.78
CA GLY A 67 -2.77 15.68 -5.10
C GLY A 67 -1.90 14.61 -5.77
N TRP A 68 -0.58 14.66 -5.59
CA TRP A 68 0.37 13.72 -6.19
C TRP A 68 0.81 12.66 -5.18
N ARG A 69 1.02 11.43 -5.65
CA ARG A 69 1.68 10.37 -4.90
C ARG A 69 2.36 9.38 -5.82
N ASP A 70 3.43 8.80 -5.33
CA ASP A 70 4.08 7.63 -5.91
C ASP A 70 4.27 6.56 -4.85
N ALA A 71 4.04 5.30 -5.20
CA ALA A 71 4.14 4.19 -4.28
C ALA A 71 4.75 2.97 -4.97
N TYR A 72 5.74 2.38 -4.32
CA TYR A 72 6.42 1.20 -4.81
C TYR A 72 6.66 0.21 -3.67
N ALA A 73 6.80 -1.07 -4.04
CA ALA A 73 7.07 -2.14 -3.10
C ALA A 73 8.42 -2.78 -3.41
N LEU A 74 9.22 -3.01 -2.37
CA LEU A 74 10.39 -3.88 -2.49
C LEU A 74 9.92 -5.35 -2.35
N PRO A 75 10.38 -6.29 -3.21
CA PRO A 75 9.87 -7.66 -3.20
C PRO A 75 10.04 -8.40 -1.87
N THR A 76 11.10 -8.08 -1.14
CA THR A 76 11.41 -8.66 0.16
C THR A 76 11.85 -7.56 1.12
N ARG A 77 11.66 -7.82 2.42
CA ARG A 77 12.21 -7.00 3.50
C ARG A 77 13.49 -7.63 4.04
N THR A 78 14.41 -7.98 3.14
CA THR A 78 15.74 -8.50 3.51
C THR A 78 16.75 -7.36 3.39
N ARG A 79 17.55 -7.13 4.43
CA ARG A 79 18.67 -6.20 4.36
C ARG A 79 19.75 -6.82 3.48
N GLU A 80 20.11 -6.16 2.39
CA GLU A 80 21.34 -6.46 1.65
C GLU A 80 22.47 -5.69 2.32
N ASP A 81 23.51 -6.39 2.79
CA ASP A 81 24.69 -5.83 3.47
C ASP A 81 25.74 -5.31 2.47
#